data_AF-A0A930JQ93-F1
#
_entry.id   AF-A0A930JQ93-F1
#
_cell.length_a   1.000
_cell.length_b   1.000
_cell.length_c   1.000
_cell.angle_alpha   90.00
_cell.angle_beta   90.00
_cell.angle_gamma   90.00
#
_symmetry.space_group_name_H-M   'P 1'
#
loop_
_entity.id
_entity.type
_entity.pdbx_description
1 polymer ?
#
loop_
_entity_poly.entity_id
_entity_poly.type
_entity_poly.pdbx_seq_one_letter_code
_entity_poly.pdbx_strand_id
1 'polypeptide(L)'
;MNRRTIYIGQYKSGTRLVGFNIIRYTTFCLVLDYYCYMNISVGDVINNRDWLIQHVLKQSEIRDTKDNRTIINTAITNMVMIGLLCESNGQLFITDKGKQAYMDQTYHMTVASLYEAKETRRLSRIAIVISVASILLAITTSIIGYA
;
A
#
# COMPACT_ATOMS: atom_id res chain seq x y z
N MET A 1 5.95 -30.13 8.43
CA MET A 1 5.06 -29.11 7.83
C MET A 1 5.18 -27.83 8.66
N ASN A 2 5.92 -26.84 8.17
CA ASN A 2 6.24 -25.62 8.92
C ASN A 2 5.07 -24.62 8.74
N ARG A 3 4.22 -24.47 9.76
CA ARG A 3 3.11 -23.49 9.75
C ARG A 3 3.70 -22.08 9.83
N ARG A 4 3.95 -21.46 8.68
CA ARG A 4 4.31 -20.03 8.60
C ARG A 4 3.06 -19.21 8.89
N THR A 5 2.98 -18.71 10.11
CA THR A 5 1.90 -17.87 10.62
C THR A 5 1.78 -16.62 9.76
N ILE A 6 0.65 -16.44 9.07
CA ILE A 6 0.31 -15.20 8.39
C ILE A 6 0.18 -14.13 9.48
N TYR A 7 1.12 -13.19 9.54
CA TYR A 7 1.07 -12.09 10.49
C TYR A 7 0.02 -11.08 10.03
N ILE A 8 -1.23 -11.30 10.42
CA ILE A 8 -2.29 -10.29 10.34
C ILE A 8 -2.10 -9.41 11.58
N GLY A 9 -1.42 -8.27 11.43
CA GLY A 9 -1.36 -7.29 12.51
C GLY A 9 -2.78 -6.97 12.99
N GLN A 10 -3.03 -6.95 14.30
CA GLN A 10 -4.31 -6.55 14.85
C GLN A 10 -4.53 -5.05 14.61
N TYR A 11 -5.05 -4.66 13.44
CA TYR A 11 -5.32 -3.27 13.13
C TYR A 11 -6.53 -2.80 13.95
N LYS A 12 -6.25 -2.03 15.01
CA LYS A 12 -7.24 -1.47 15.95
C LYS A 12 -8.32 -0.58 15.30
N SER A 13 -8.20 -0.21 14.02
CA SER A 13 -9.21 0.57 13.28
C SER A 13 -9.14 0.36 11.77
N GLY A 14 -10.27 0.54 11.08
CA GLY A 14 -10.37 0.43 9.62
C GLY A 14 -9.47 1.42 8.86
N THR A 15 -9.16 2.58 9.43
CA THR A 15 -8.20 3.54 8.83
C THR A 15 -6.76 3.02 8.86
N ARG A 16 -6.36 2.38 9.97
CA ARG A 16 -5.03 1.76 10.07
C ARG A 16 -4.89 0.56 9.14
N LEU A 17 -5.96 -0.22 8.97
CA LEU A 17 -6.01 -1.32 8.02
C LEU A 17 -5.85 -0.83 6.57
N VAL A 18 -6.54 0.26 6.18
CA VAL A 18 -6.39 0.86 4.85
C VAL A 18 -4.96 1.37 4.64
N GLY A 19 -4.38 2.08 5.61
CA GLY A 19 -3.00 2.55 5.52
C GLY A 19 -1.98 1.41 5.36
N PHE A 20 -2.16 0.33 6.10
CA PHE A 20 -1.34 -0.88 5.94
C PHE A 20 -1.48 -1.50 4.54
N ASN A 21 -2.71 -1.67 4.06
CA ASN A 21 -2.95 -2.27 2.75
C ASN A 21 -2.43 -1.40 1.61
N ILE A 22 -2.47 -0.07 1.74
CA ILE A 22 -1.82 0.83 0.78
C ILE A 22 -0.33 0.51 0.70
N ILE A 23 0.39 0.53 1.82
CA ILE A 23 1.83 0.25 1.83
C ILE A 23 2.11 -1.16 1.26
N ARG A 24 1.32 -2.16 1.67
CA ARG A 24 1.46 -3.54 1.21
C ARG A 24 1.31 -3.67 -0.30
N TYR A 25 0.21 -3.17 -0.87
CA TYR A 25 -0.05 -3.35 -2.29
C TYR A 25 0.80 -2.42 -3.15
N THR A 26 1.16 -1.21 -2.67
CA THR A 26 2.19 -0.38 -3.32
C THR A 26 3.53 -1.11 -3.38
N THR A 27 3.91 -1.83 -2.31
CA THR A 27 5.11 -2.67 -2.32
C THR A 27 5.02 -3.76 -3.39
N PHE A 28 3.87 -4.43 -3.51
CA PHE A 28 3.67 -5.48 -4.53
C PHE A 28 3.85 -4.91 -5.93
N CYS A 29 3.20 -3.79 -6.24
CA CYS A 29 3.32 -3.11 -7.52
C CYS A 29 4.78 -2.75 -7.83
N LEU A 30 5.44 -1.99 -6.96
CA LEU A 30 6.80 -1.50 -7.23
C LEU A 30 7.83 -2.62 -7.39
N VAL A 31 7.72 -3.68 -6.60
CA VAL A 31 8.63 -4.83 -6.70
C VAL A 31 8.40 -5.59 -8.01
N LEU A 32 7.14 -5.84 -8.38
CA LEU A 32 6.82 -6.52 -9.65
C LEU A 32 7.21 -5.67 -10.86
N ASP A 33 6.87 -4.38 -10.85
CA ASP A 33 7.21 -3.42 -11.91
C ASP A 33 8.73 -3.40 -12.13
N TYR A 34 9.51 -3.34 -11.04
CA TYR A 34 10.96 -3.37 -11.10
C TYR A 34 11.50 -4.66 -11.75
N TYR A 35 11.11 -5.83 -11.26
CA TYR A 35 11.63 -7.09 -11.80
C TYR A 35 11.19 -7.30 -13.25
N CYS A 36 9.94 -6.98 -13.59
CA CYS A 36 9.46 -7.11 -14.96
C CYS A 36 10.17 -6.14 -15.92
N TYR A 37 10.34 -4.88 -15.54
CA TYR A 37 11.06 -3.89 -16.35
C TYR A 37 12.53 -4.28 -16.56
N MET A 38 13.21 -4.69 -15.49
CA MET A 38 14.61 -5.06 -15.55
C MET A 38 14.85 -6.38 -16.27
N ASN A 39 13.96 -7.37 -16.14
CA ASN A 39 14.08 -8.61 -16.89
C ASN A 39 13.89 -8.41 -18.39
N ILE A 40 13.09 -7.42 -18.82
CA ILE A 40 12.99 -7.02 -20.23
C ILE A 40 14.27 -6.31 -20.70
N SER A 41 14.86 -5.48 -19.84
CA SER A 41 15.94 -4.56 -20.24
C SER A 41 17.36 -5.15 -20.11
N VAL A 42 17.58 -6.02 -19.13
CA VAL A 42 18.93 -6.45 -18.69
C VAL A 42 19.05 -7.97 -18.53
N GLY A 43 17.94 -8.71 -18.39
CA GLY A 43 17.91 -10.16 -18.14
C GLY A 43 17.55 -10.51 -16.70
N ASP A 44 17.73 -11.77 -16.29
CA ASP A 44 17.26 -12.26 -14.98
C ASP A 44 17.91 -11.53 -13.80
N VAL A 45 17.18 -10.58 -13.23
CA VAL A 45 17.66 -9.76 -12.14
C VAL A 45 17.40 -10.43 -10.80
N ILE A 46 18.44 -10.40 -9.96
CA ILE A 46 18.46 -11.01 -8.64
C ILE A 46 18.86 -9.93 -7.63
N ASN A 47 18.05 -9.73 -6.59
CA ASN A 47 18.33 -8.73 -5.55
C ASN A 47 18.18 -9.32 -4.16
N ASN A 48 18.85 -8.72 -3.18
CA ASN A 48 18.58 -9.02 -1.78
C ASN A 48 17.37 -8.24 -1.26
N ARG A 49 16.86 -8.68 -0.11
CA ARG A 49 15.68 -8.12 0.55
C ARG A 49 15.84 -6.66 0.96
N ASP A 50 17.00 -6.30 1.50
CA ASP A 50 17.26 -4.92 1.96
C ASP A 50 17.26 -3.95 0.79
N TRP A 51 17.81 -4.35 -0.35
CA TRP A 51 17.78 -3.58 -1.58
C TRP A 51 16.35 -3.31 -2.04
N LEU A 52 15.47 -4.32 -2.04
CA LEU A 52 14.06 -4.15 -2.41
C LEU A 52 13.32 -3.21 -1.45
N ILE A 53 13.58 -3.31 -0.14
CA ILE A 53 12.99 -2.39 0.85
C ILE A 53 13.40 -0.95 0.55
N GLN A 54 14.69 -0.71 0.29
CA GLN A 54 15.18 0.62 -0.07
C GLN A 54 14.63 1.11 -1.41
N HIS A 55 14.49 0.21 -2.38
CA HIS A 55 13.89 0.53 -3.68
C HIS A 55 12.45 1.01 -3.52
N VAL A 56 11.63 0.28 -2.76
CA VAL A 56 10.23 0.65 -2.47
C VAL A 56 10.15 2.00 -1.77
N LEU A 57 10.99 2.24 -0.76
CA LEU A 57 11.02 3.53 -0.05
C LEU A 57 11.46 4.70 -0.95
N LYS A 58 12.39 4.48 -1.88
CA LYS A 58 12.86 5.53 -2.81
C LYS A 58 11.87 5.83 -3.92
N GLN A 59 11.11 4.82 -4.37
CA GLN A 59 10.17 4.93 -5.50
C GLN A 59 8.73 5.22 -5.06
N SER A 60 8.49 5.49 -3.78
CA SER A 60 7.16 5.79 -3.24
C SER A 60 7.17 7.00 -2.32
N GLU A 61 5.98 7.52 -2.04
CA GLU A 61 5.77 8.56 -1.01
C GLU A 61 5.76 8.00 0.42
N ILE A 62 6.10 6.71 0.60
CA ILE A 62 6.09 6.07 1.92
C ILE A 62 7.27 6.58 2.73
N ARG A 63 6.97 7.28 3.83
CA ARG A 63 8.00 7.77 4.75
C ARG A 63 8.83 6.62 5.31
N ASP A 64 10.15 6.81 5.32
CA ASP A 64 11.08 5.88 5.93
C ASP A 64 10.96 5.90 7.47
N THR A 65 10.28 4.88 8.01
CA THR A 65 10.13 4.66 9.45
C THR A 65 10.27 3.18 9.75
N LYS A 66 10.62 2.83 11.00
CA LYS A 66 10.76 1.43 11.44
C LYS A 66 9.48 0.61 11.17
N ASP A 67 8.31 1.20 11.41
CA ASP A 67 7.03 0.55 11.20
C ASP A 67 6.76 0.30 9.72
N ASN A 68 6.99 1.29 8.85
CA ASN A 68 6.80 1.14 7.41
C ASN A 68 7.79 0.14 6.81
N ARG A 69 9.06 0.16 7.23
CA ARG A 69 10.06 -0.86 6.84
C ARG A 69 9.59 -2.27 7.22
N THR A 70 8.99 -2.42 8.40
CA THR A 70 8.44 -3.70 8.86
C THR A 70 7.27 -4.16 7.99
N ILE A 71 6.38 -3.23 7.62
CA ILE A 71 5.25 -3.53 6.72
C ILE A 71 5.75 -3.93 5.34
N ILE A 72 6.69 -3.19 4.76
CA ILE A 72 7.30 -3.50 3.44
C ILE A 72 7.98 -4.86 3.49
N ASN A 73 8.78 -5.14 4.52
CA ASN A 73 9.43 -6.44 4.69
C ASN A 73 8.40 -7.58 4.78
N THR A 74 7.33 -7.37 5.54
CA THR A 74 6.22 -8.33 5.65
C THR A 74 5.52 -8.52 4.30
N ALA A 75 5.34 -7.45 3.53
CA ALA A 75 4.78 -7.51 2.19
C ALA A 75 5.68 -8.36 1.26
N ILE A 76 6.99 -8.13 1.23
CA ILE A 76 7.93 -8.95 0.45
C ILE A 76 7.86 -10.43 0.87
N THR A 77 7.82 -10.72 2.18
CA THR A 77 7.60 -12.09 2.68
C THR A 77 6.29 -12.68 2.17
N ASN A 78 5.21 -11.90 2.17
CA ASN A 78 3.93 -12.34 1.63
C ASN A 78 4.02 -12.61 0.13
N MET A 79 4.76 -11.81 -0.64
CA MET A 79 5.00 -12.06 -2.08
C MET A 79 5.70 -13.40 -2.30
N VAL A 80 6.68 -13.76 -1.46
CA VAL A 80 7.33 -15.08 -1.49
C VAL A 80 6.33 -16.18 -1.13
N MET A 81 5.56 -16.01 -0.05
CA MET A 81 4.59 -17.02 0.42
C MET A 81 3.48 -17.32 -0.58
N ILE A 82 2.99 -16.32 -1.31
CA ILE A 82 1.95 -16.51 -2.33
C ILE A 82 2.53 -16.86 -3.71
N GLY A 83 3.86 -17.00 -3.80
CA GLY A 83 4.58 -17.47 -4.98
C GLY A 83 4.72 -16.43 -6.08
N LEU A 84 4.73 -15.13 -5.77
CA LEU A 84 5.11 -14.09 -6.74
C LEU A 84 6.63 -14.00 -6.90
N LEU A 85 7.35 -14.15 -5.79
CA LEU A 85 8.80 -14.17 -5.73
C LEU A 85 9.29 -15.53 -5.24
N CYS A 86 10.49 -15.90 -5.63
CA CYS A 86 11.22 -17.03 -5.05
C CYS A 86 12.41 -16.49 -4.25
N GLU A 87 12.74 -17.16 -3.15
CA GLU A 87 13.89 -16.83 -2.30
C GLU A 87 14.86 -18.00 -2.27
N SER A 88 16.11 -17.77 -2.67
CA SER A 88 17.21 -18.75 -2.63
C SER A 88 18.47 -18.08 -2.12
N ASN A 89 19.10 -18.63 -1.07
CA ASN A 89 20.35 -18.09 -0.49
C ASN A 89 20.30 -16.58 -0.15
N GLY A 90 19.15 -16.08 0.35
CA GLY A 90 18.97 -14.66 0.70
C GLY A 90 18.78 -13.73 -0.51
N GLN A 91 18.70 -14.30 -1.71
CA GLN A 91 18.43 -13.61 -2.95
C GLN A 91 16.99 -13.85 -3.41
N LEU A 92 16.38 -12.81 -3.95
CA LEU A 92 15.01 -12.77 -4.42
C LEU A 92 14.99 -12.55 -5.93
N PHE A 93 14.13 -13.29 -6.60
CA PHE A 93 13.86 -13.18 -8.03
C PHE A 93 12.39 -13.45 -8.31
N ILE A 94 11.90 -12.89 -9.42
CA ILE A 94 10.51 -13.03 -9.83
C ILE A 94 10.21 -14.43 -10.37
N THR A 95 9.02 -14.95 -10.08
CA THR A 95 8.51 -16.20 -10.65
C THR A 95 7.63 -15.92 -11.87
N ASP A 96 7.29 -16.94 -12.66
CA ASP A 96 6.36 -16.75 -13.78
C ASP A 96 4.96 -16.33 -13.32
N LYS A 97 4.52 -16.80 -12.14
CA LYS A 97 3.29 -16.29 -11.51
C LYS A 97 3.39 -14.81 -11.16
N GLY A 98 4.55 -14.35 -10.69
CA GLY A 98 4.83 -12.94 -10.45
C GLY A 98 4.74 -12.11 -11.73
N LYS A 99 5.33 -12.60 -12.82
CA LYS A 99 5.25 -11.95 -14.14
C LYS A 99 3.81 -11.86 -14.63
N GLN A 100 3.04 -12.94 -14.49
CA GLN A 100 1.63 -12.95 -14.88
C GLN A 100 0.80 -11.96 -14.05
N ALA A 101 0.98 -11.92 -12.73
CA ALA A 101 0.27 -10.98 -11.86
C ALA A 101 0.55 -9.51 -12.20
N TYR A 102 1.76 -9.21 -12.69
CA TYR A 102 2.11 -7.90 -13.24
C TYR A 102 1.37 -7.60 -14.55
N MET A 103 1.38 -8.53 -15.51
CA MET A 103 0.69 -8.37 -16.80
C MET A 103 -0.82 -8.19 -16.62
N ASP A 104 -1.41 -8.92 -15.68
CA ASP A 104 -2.83 -8.82 -15.34
C ASP A 104 -3.16 -7.56 -14.51
N GLN A 105 -2.16 -6.74 -14.17
CA GLN A 105 -2.30 -5.54 -13.32
C GLN A 105 -3.04 -5.78 -12.00
N THR A 106 -2.93 -7.01 -11.45
CA THR A 106 -3.80 -7.51 -10.37
C THR A 106 -3.77 -6.60 -9.14
N TYR A 107 -2.59 -6.11 -8.78
CA TYR A 107 -2.40 -5.31 -7.57
C TYR A 107 -2.54 -3.80 -7.82
N HIS A 108 -2.34 -3.33 -9.06
CA HIS A 108 -2.49 -1.91 -9.42
C HIS A 108 -3.93 -1.42 -9.23
N MET A 109 -4.92 -2.23 -9.65
CA MET A 109 -6.34 -1.92 -9.39
C MET A 109 -6.67 -1.92 -7.89
N THR A 110 -6.06 -2.82 -7.13
CA THR A 110 -6.24 -2.88 -5.67
C THR A 110 -5.66 -1.62 -5.00
N VAL A 111 -4.49 -1.16 -5.44
CA VAL A 111 -3.90 0.10 -4.96
C VAL A 111 -4.80 1.29 -5.30
N ALA A 112 -5.24 1.41 -6.55
CA ALA A 112 -6.09 2.51 -7.00
C ALA A 112 -7.38 2.64 -6.16
N SER A 113 -8.09 1.52 -5.95
CA SER A 113 -9.31 1.50 -5.11
C SER A 113 -9.04 1.88 -3.65
N LEU A 114 -7.88 1.53 -3.09
CA LEU A 114 -7.51 1.91 -1.72
C LEU A 114 -7.18 3.40 -1.61
N TYR A 115 -6.51 3.99 -2.60
CA TYR A 115 -6.25 5.43 -2.65
C TYR A 115 -7.56 6.22 -2.84
N GLU A 116 -8.44 5.77 -3.73
CA GLU A 116 -9.77 6.36 -3.91
C GLU A 116 -10.59 6.30 -2.61
N ALA A 117 -10.59 5.16 -1.91
CA ALA A 117 -11.26 5.02 -0.62
C ALA A 117 -10.65 5.95 0.45
N LYS A 118 -9.33 6.16 0.44
CA LYS A 118 -8.64 7.08 1.36
C LYS A 118 -9.03 8.53 1.09
N GLU A 119 -9.02 8.97 -0.16
CA GLU A 119 -9.39 10.34 -0.54
C GLU A 119 -10.89 10.60 -0.34
N THR A 120 -11.77 9.63 -0.65
CA THR A 120 -13.21 9.74 -0.38
C THR A 120 -13.50 9.96 1.11
N ARG A 121 -12.79 9.26 2.00
CA ARG A 121 -12.90 9.46 3.47
C ARG A 121 -12.35 10.82 3.92
N ARG A 122 -11.35 11.37 3.22
CA ARG A 122 -10.83 12.71 3.49
C ARG A 122 -11.85 13.77 3.07
N LEU A 123 -12.40 13.67 1.87
CA LEU A 123 -13.45 14.55 1.36
C LEU A 123 -14.69 14.50 2.25
N SER A 124 -15.12 13.31 2.67
CA SER A 124 -16.26 13.15 3.57
C SER A 124 -16.07 13.88 4.90
N ARG A 125 -14.86 13.85 5.48
CA ARG A 125 -14.55 14.60 6.71
C ARG A 125 -14.61 16.11 6.50
N ILE A 126 -14.07 16.61 5.38
CA ILE A 126 -14.14 18.04 5.03
C ILE A 126 -15.59 18.47 4.85
N ALA A 127 -16.40 17.68 4.14
CA ALA A 127 -17.81 17.96 3.92
C ALA A 127 -18.61 18.05 5.24
N ILE A 128 -18.33 17.16 6.20
CA ILE A 128 -18.93 17.23 7.55
C ILE A 128 -18.57 18.55 8.25
N VAL A 129 -17.29 18.94 8.22
CA VAL A 129 -16.82 20.20 8.84
C VAL A 129 -17.52 21.40 8.21
N ILE A 130 -17.60 21.47 6.88
CA ILE A 130 -18.29 22.54 6.16
C ILE A 130 -19.78 22.56 6.54
N SER A 131 -20.44 21.40 6.57
CA SER A 131 -21.86 21.30 6.91
C SER A 131 -22.15 21.81 8.32
N VAL A 132 -21.32 21.45 9.31
CA VAL A 132 -21.45 21.94 10.69
C VAL A 132 -21.24 23.45 10.75
N ALA A 133 -20.23 23.99 10.06
CA ALA A 133 -19.99 25.44 10.00
C ALA A 133 -21.17 26.19 9.37
N SER A 134 -21.74 25.67 8.28
CA SER A 134 -22.91 26.25 7.62
C SER A 134 -24.14 26.26 8.54
N ILE A 135 -24.38 25.19 9.30
CA ILE A 135 -25.48 25.13 10.29
C ILE A 135 -25.27 26.18 11.38
N LEU A 136 -24.06 26.30 11.93
CA LEU A 136 -23.76 27.31 12.95
C LEU A 136 -23.95 28.74 12.42
N LEU A 137 -23.51 29.04 11.20
CA LEU A 137 -23.72 30.33 10.55
C LEU A 137 -25.21 30.62 10.27
N ALA A 138 -25.99 29.62 9.89
CA ALA A 138 -27.42 29.77 9.69
C ALA A 138 -28.13 30.09 11.02
N ILE A 139 -27.73 29.43 12.12
CA ILE A 139 -28.28 29.70 13.45
C ILE A 139 -27.93 31.13 13.90
N THR A 140 -26.67 31.56 13.78
CA THR A 140 -26.28 32.91 14.21
C THR A 140 -26.96 34.01 13.40
N THR A 141 -27.06 33.85 12.08
CA THR A 141 -27.78 34.81 11.23
C THR A 141 -29.27 34.85 11.53
N SER A 142 -29.90 33.71 11.82
CA SER A 142 -31.31 33.67 12.23
C SER A 142 -31.56 34.39 13.56
N ILE A 143 -30.67 34.24 14.56
CA ILE A 143 -30.83 34.90 15.86
C ILE A 143 -30.66 36.43 15.74
N ILE A 144 -29.70 36.90 14.94
CA ILE A 144 -29.46 38.33 14.71
C ILE A 144 -30.58 38.96 13.87
N GLY A 145 -31.14 38.23 12.89
CA GLY A 145 -32.23 38.73 12.06
C GLY A 145 -33.59 38.82 12.78
N TYR A 146 -33.73 38.20 13.95
CA TYR A 146 -34.91 38.29 14.82
C TYR A 146 -34.75 39.30 15.98
N ALA A 147 -33.57 39.91 16.15
CA ALA A 147 -33.29 40.97 17.11
C ALA A 147 -33.37 42.35 16.46
#